data_AF-A0A7Y3ERC8-F1
#
_entry.id   AF-A0A7Y3ERC8-F1
#
_cell.length_a   1.000
_cell.length_b   1.000
_cell.length_c   1.000
_cell.angle_alpha   90.00
_cell.angle_beta   90.00
_cell.angle_gamma   90.00
#
_symmetry.space_group_name_H-M   'P 1'
#
loop_
_entity.id
_entity.type
_entity.pdbx_description
1 polymer ?
#
loop_
_entity_poly.entity_id
_entity_poly.type
_entity_poly.pdbx_seq_one_letter_code
_entity_poly.pdbx_strand_id
1 'polypeptide(L)'
;MIILSESYNKILIVIRTGIIVSMIFFAISILLSFASTYTLTIHITSIKEVTGVIQIGIYNNAEDFPKVDKQYLVFREEVRSRILVKKVKHLPAGEYAIAIYHDLDNDSICNKNFFGYPKEPFGFSNDVRPVLSAPSFKSAKFSIPGKDEIYIKLNH
;
A
#
# COMPACT_ATOMS: atom_id res chain seq x y z
N MET A 1 -44.11 -32.77 -36.95
CA MET A 1 -44.25 -32.57 -35.49
C MET A 1 -42.91 -32.66 -34.74
N ILE A 2 -42.06 -33.66 -35.00
CA ILE A 2 -40.77 -33.88 -34.30
C ILE A 2 -39.74 -32.74 -34.49
N ILE A 3 -39.55 -32.26 -35.73
CA ILE A 3 -38.57 -31.17 -36.04
C ILE A 3 -38.87 -29.86 -35.28
N LEU A 4 -40.16 -29.54 -35.10
CA LEU A 4 -40.58 -28.36 -34.34
C LEU A 4 -40.23 -28.49 -32.85
N SER A 5 -40.31 -29.70 -32.28
CA SER A 5 -39.94 -29.97 -30.88
C SER A 5 -38.43 -29.87 -30.64
N GLU A 6 -37.59 -30.32 -31.58
CA GLU A 6 -36.14 -30.18 -31.48
C GLU A 6 -35.71 -28.72 -31.59
N SER A 7 -36.32 -27.96 -32.50
CA SER A 7 -36.07 -26.53 -32.65
C SER A 7 -36.46 -25.75 -31.38
N TYR A 8 -37.62 -26.07 -30.79
CA TYR A 8 -38.06 -25.48 -29.52
C TYR A 8 -37.09 -25.80 -28.37
N ASN A 9 -36.62 -27.04 -28.26
CA ASN A 9 -35.68 -27.44 -27.23
C ASN A 9 -34.32 -26.71 -27.37
N LYS A 10 -33.82 -26.52 -28.59
CA LYS A 10 -32.59 -25.75 -28.84
C LYS A 10 -32.74 -24.29 -28.42
N ILE A 11 -33.85 -23.64 -28.77
CA ILE A 11 -34.15 -22.26 -28.36
C ILE A 11 -34.23 -22.16 -26.82
N LEU A 12 -34.92 -23.10 -26.17
CA LEU A 12 -35.05 -23.14 -24.72
C LEU A 12 -33.69 -23.33 -24.01
N ILE A 13 -32.81 -24.15 -24.59
CA ILE A 13 -31.43 -24.33 -24.09
C ILE A 13 -30.66 -23.02 -24.18
N VAL A 14 -30.69 -22.32 -25.33
CA VAL A 14 -30.00 -21.04 -25.53
C VAL A 14 -30.48 -19.95 -24.56
N ILE A 15 -31.80 -19.87 -24.32
CA ILE A 15 -32.36 -18.91 -23.36
C ILE A 15 -31.90 -19.25 -21.94
N ARG A 16 -31.96 -20.53 -21.54
CA ARG A 16 -31.53 -20.98 -20.21
C ARG A 16 -30.03 -20.73 -19.98
N THR A 17 -29.19 -21.04 -20.95
CA THR A 17 -27.74 -20.78 -20.83
C THR A 17 -27.46 -19.28 -20.77
N GLY A 18 -28.15 -18.45 -21.56
CA GLY A 18 -28.05 -16.99 -21.49
C GLY A 18 -28.41 -16.43 -20.11
N ILE A 19 -29.50 -16.92 -19.51
CA ILE A 19 -29.91 -16.53 -18.14
C ILE A 19 -28.85 -16.94 -17.12
N ILE A 20 -28.34 -18.17 -17.18
CA ILE A 20 -27.32 -18.67 -16.25
C ILE A 20 -26.04 -17.82 -16.35
N VAL A 21 -25.57 -17.51 -17.57
CA VAL A 21 -24.39 -16.66 -17.78
C VAL A 21 -24.61 -15.26 -17.22
N SER A 22 -25.79 -14.67 -17.44
CA SER A 22 -26.15 -13.36 -16.89
C SER A 22 -26.19 -13.38 -15.35
N MET A 23 -26.75 -14.43 -14.73
CA MET A 23 -26.76 -14.59 -13.28
C MET A 23 -25.36 -14.73 -12.70
N ILE A 24 -24.46 -15.48 -13.37
CA ILE A 24 -23.06 -15.61 -12.96
C ILE A 24 -22.35 -14.26 -13.03
N PHE A 25 -22.52 -13.52 -14.14
CA PHE A 25 -21.92 -12.20 -14.31
C PHE A 25 -22.42 -11.20 -13.25
N PHE A 26 -23.71 -11.24 -12.94
CA PHE A 26 -24.32 -10.42 -11.89
C PHE A 26 -23.80 -10.79 -10.49
N ALA A 27 -23.69 -12.08 -10.17
CA ALA A 27 -23.14 -12.54 -8.90
C ALA A 27 -21.66 -12.12 -8.72
N ILE A 28 -20.85 -12.21 -9.77
CA ILE A 28 -19.45 -11.75 -9.76
C ILE A 28 -19.37 -10.23 -9.52
N SER A 29 -20.24 -9.46 -10.17
CA SER A 29 -20.30 -8.00 -10.00
C SER A 29 -20.66 -7.60 -8.56
N ILE A 30 -21.56 -8.36 -7.92
CA ILE A 30 -21.90 -8.19 -6.50
C ILE A 30 -20.69 -8.49 -5.61
N LEU A 31 -19.99 -9.60 -5.84
CA LEU A 31 -18.80 -9.99 -5.06
C LEU A 31 -17.68 -8.92 -5.10
N LEU A 32 -17.44 -8.32 -6.27
CA LEU A 32 -16.44 -7.26 -6.44
C LEU A 32 -16.79 -5.97 -5.68
N SER A 33 -18.08 -5.72 -5.42
CA SER A 33 -18.56 -4.51 -4.74
C SER A 33 -18.39 -4.54 -3.22
N PHE A 34 -18.08 -5.71 -2.64
CA PHE A 34 -17.86 -5.88 -1.19
C PHE A 34 -16.39 -5.78 -0.75
N ALA A 35 -15.47 -5.42 -1.66
CA ALA A 35 -14.07 -5.19 -1.30
C ALA A 35 -13.96 -3.96 -0.38
N SER A 36 -13.89 -4.22 0.93
CA SER A 36 -13.72 -3.17 1.94
C SER A 36 -12.33 -2.57 1.83
N THR A 37 -12.27 -1.24 1.79
CA THR A 37 -11.00 -0.51 1.83
C THR A 37 -10.98 0.42 3.03
N TYR A 38 -9.78 0.73 3.49
CA TYR A 38 -9.54 1.45 4.73
C TYR A 38 -8.70 2.70 4.45
N THR A 39 -8.70 3.62 5.40
CA THR A 39 -7.86 4.82 5.37
C THR A 39 -6.85 4.75 6.50
N LEU A 40 -5.57 4.91 6.15
CA LEU A 40 -4.48 5.04 7.12
C LEU A 40 -4.02 6.50 7.18
N THR A 41 -3.89 7.05 8.38
CA THR A 41 -3.25 8.35 8.62
C THR A 41 -1.85 8.15 9.18
N ILE A 42 -0.84 8.64 8.47
CA ILE A 42 0.57 8.53 8.85
C ILE A 42 1.02 9.88 9.41
N HIS A 43 1.46 9.88 10.66
CA HIS A 43 2.03 11.02 11.36
C HIS A 43 3.54 10.89 11.42
N ILE A 44 4.24 11.75 10.69
CA ILE A 44 5.69 11.81 10.67
C ILE A 44 6.13 12.93 11.61
N THR A 45 6.96 12.57 12.58
CA THR A 45 7.34 13.47 13.67
C THR A 45 8.86 13.58 13.79
N SER A 46 9.31 14.53 14.60
CA SER A 46 10.74 14.81 14.82
C SER A 46 11.50 15.21 13.56
N ILE A 47 10.82 15.89 12.62
CA ILE A 47 11.46 16.54 11.48
C ILE A 47 12.28 17.71 12.03
N LYS A 48 13.61 17.62 11.89
CA LYS A 48 14.55 18.63 12.41
C LYS A 48 14.66 19.81 11.44
N GLU A 49 14.87 19.52 10.16
CA GLU A 49 15.01 20.49 9.08
C GLU A 49 13.68 20.66 8.32
N VAL A 50 13.14 21.88 8.27
CA VAL A 50 11.89 22.16 7.54
C VAL A 50 12.22 22.57 6.11
N THR A 51 12.75 21.63 5.34
CA THR A 51 13.17 21.80 3.95
C THR A 51 13.13 20.47 3.22
N GLY A 52 13.23 20.49 1.90
CA GLY A 52 13.28 19.28 1.08
C GLY A 52 11.96 18.52 1.09
N VAL A 53 12.05 17.21 0.88
CA VAL A 53 10.91 16.33 0.64
C VAL A 53 11.00 15.11 1.55
N ILE A 54 9.87 14.70 2.13
CA ILE A 54 9.77 13.39 2.77
C ILE A 54 9.17 12.41 1.78
N GLN A 55 9.91 11.33 1.53
CA GLN A 55 9.44 10.19 0.76
C GLN A 55 8.92 9.10 1.70
N ILE A 56 7.67 8.69 1.46
CA ILE A 56 6.96 7.67 2.23
C ILE A 56 6.78 6.45 1.33
N GLY A 57 7.50 5.38 1.62
CA GLY A 57 7.35 4.08 0.96
C GLY A 57 6.52 3.12 1.78
N ILE A 58 5.42 2.64 1.21
CA ILE A 58 4.56 1.61 1.79
C ILE A 58 4.82 0.29 1.07
N TYR A 59 5.02 -0.78 1.82
CA TYR A 59 5.33 -2.11 1.33
C TYR A 59 4.31 -3.12 1.86
N ASN A 60 3.95 -4.10 1.04
CA ASN A 60 3.08 -5.22 1.41
C ASN A 60 3.74 -6.58 1.14
N ASN A 61 5.04 -6.58 0.83
CA ASN A 61 5.84 -7.79 0.58
C ASN A 61 7.15 -7.72 1.40
N ALA A 62 7.49 -8.82 2.05
CA ALA A 62 8.69 -8.94 2.86
C ALA A 62 9.98 -8.92 2.04
N GLU A 63 9.97 -9.45 0.81
CA GLU A 63 11.16 -9.50 -0.05
C GLU A 63 11.54 -8.13 -0.61
N ASP A 64 10.55 -7.25 -0.74
CA ASP A 64 10.69 -5.91 -1.31
C ASP A 64 11.04 -4.87 -0.26
N PHE A 65 10.71 -5.09 1.01
CA PHE A 65 10.97 -4.15 2.08
C PHE A 65 12.45 -4.15 2.53
N PRO A 66 13.10 -2.99 2.75
CA PRO A 66 12.75 -1.63 2.32
C PRO A 66 13.61 -1.18 1.12
N LYS A 67 13.55 -1.94 0.02
CA LYS A 67 14.28 -1.64 -1.22
C LYS A 67 13.63 -0.45 -1.94
N VAL A 68 14.47 0.39 -2.53
CA VAL A 68 14.03 1.51 -3.38
C VAL A 68 13.39 0.92 -4.65
N ASP A 69 12.39 1.61 -5.22
CA ASP A 69 11.61 1.22 -6.40
C ASP A 69 10.86 -0.11 -6.31
N LYS A 70 10.69 -0.63 -5.10
CA LYS A 70 9.93 -1.84 -4.78
C LYS A 70 8.75 -1.58 -3.84
N GLN A 71 8.40 -0.31 -3.64
CA GLN A 71 7.25 0.09 -2.86
C GLN A 71 5.95 -0.37 -3.53
N TYR A 72 4.97 -0.78 -2.73
CA TYR A 72 3.59 -0.92 -3.17
C TYR A 72 2.95 0.44 -3.47
N LEU A 73 3.20 1.44 -2.60
CA LEU A 73 2.82 2.83 -2.80
C LEU A 73 3.96 3.75 -2.39
N VAL A 74 4.16 4.83 -3.14
CA VAL A 74 5.14 5.87 -2.83
C VAL A 74 4.47 7.24 -2.83
N PHE A 75 4.82 8.07 -1.85
CA PHE A 75 4.41 9.47 -1.77
C PHE A 75 5.63 10.34 -1.54
N ARG A 76 5.66 11.52 -2.14
CA ARG A 76 6.65 12.57 -1.93
C ARG A 76 5.92 13.81 -1.47
N GLU A 77 6.22 14.27 -0.28
CA GLU A 77 5.54 15.40 0.36
C GLU A 77 6.56 16.47 0.75
N GLU A 78 6.33 17.70 0.32
CA GLU A 78 7.18 18.83 0.72
C GLU A 78 7.14 19.05 2.22
N VAL A 79 8.31 19.27 2.81
CA VAL A 79 8.42 19.51 4.26
C VAL A 79 8.17 20.98 4.57
N ARG A 80 6.96 21.27 5.05
CA ARG A 80 6.53 22.64 5.41
C ARG A 80 6.41 22.88 6.92
N SER A 81 6.55 21.83 7.73
CA SER A 81 6.48 21.92 9.19
C SER A 81 7.28 20.81 9.85
N ARG A 82 7.44 20.88 11.19
CA ARG A 82 8.13 19.83 11.98
C ARG A 82 7.32 18.53 12.15
N ILE A 83 6.06 18.55 11.71
CA ILE A 83 5.16 17.39 11.67
C ILE A 83 4.55 17.30 10.26
N LEU A 84 4.48 16.10 9.70
CA LEU A 84 3.81 15.85 8.43
C LEU A 84 2.73 14.80 8.63
N VAL A 85 1.53 15.07 8.11
CA VAL A 85 0.39 14.14 8.20
C VAL A 85 -0.04 13.74 6.80
N LYS A 86 0.05 12.45 6.48
CA LYS A 86 -0.37 11.88 5.20
C LYS A 86 -1.55 10.94 5.39
N LYS A 87 -2.67 11.21 4.70
CA LYS A 87 -3.79 10.27 4.59
C LYS A 87 -3.65 9.41 3.34
N VAL A 88 -3.69 8.10 3.53
CA VAL A 88 -3.65 7.09 2.47
C VAL A 88 -5.01 6.40 2.44
N LYS A 89 -5.78 6.65 1.38
CA LYS A 89 -7.14 6.10 1.20
C LYS A 89 -7.10 4.83 0.36
N HIS A 90 -8.18 4.08 0.41
CA HIS A 90 -8.41 2.89 -0.41
C HIS A 90 -7.38 1.78 -0.21
N LEU A 91 -6.85 1.63 1.01
CA LEU A 91 -5.96 0.52 1.35
C LEU A 91 -6.78 -0.76 1.52
N PRO A 92 -6.48 -1.85 0.79
CA PRO A 92 -7.06 -3.15 1.06
C PRO A 92 -6.70 -3.66 2.47
N ALA A 93 -7.45 -4.65 2.95
CA ALA A 93 -7.02 -5.40 4.11
C ALA A 93 -5.72 -6.15 3.81
N GLY A 94 -4.75 -6.12 4.73
CA GLY A 94 -3.45 -6.74 4.54
C GLY A 94 -2.42 -6.34 5.59
N GLU A 95 -1.20 -6.86 5.43
CA GLU A 95 -0.04 -6.47 6.22
C GLU A 95 0.81 -5.46 5.45
N TYR A 96 1.20 -4.40 6.13
CA TYR A 96 1.97 -3.31 5.54
C TYR A 96 3.14 -2.93 6.43
N ALA A 97 4.25 -2.51 5.82
CA ALA A 97 5.35 -1.84 6.50
C ALA A 97 5.65 -0.51 5.79
N ILE A 98 6.10 0.49 6.54
CA ILE A 98 6.44 1.81 6.04
C ILE A 98 7.93 2.06 6.27
N ALA A 99 8.61 2.56 5.23
CA ALA A 99 9.93 3.16 5.32
C ALA A 99 9.84 4.61 4.85
N ILE A 100 10.46 5.50 5.60
CA ILE A 100 10.46 6.94 5.35
C ILE A 100 11.90 7.40 5.26
N TYR A 101 12.21 8.24 4.28
CA TYR A 101 13.44 9.03 4.30
C TYR A 101 13.14 10.48 3.95
N HIS A 102 13.96 11.36 4.49
CA HIS A 102 13.88 12.81 4.32
C HIS A 102 14.98 13.24 3.36
N ASP A 103 14.58 13.47 2.12
CA ASP A 103 15.40 13.93 1.00
C ASP A 103 15.64 15.45 1.16
N LEU A 104 16.77 15.80 1.75
CA LEU A 104 17.11 17.18 2.14
C LEU A 104 17.60 18.01 0.94
N ASP A 105 18.32 17.38 0.02
CA ASP A 105 18.88 18.02 -1.18
C ASP A 105 18.00 17.86 -2.43
N ASN A 106 16.90 17.11 -2.33
CA ASN A 106 15.87 16.90 -3.35
C ASN A 106 16.42 16.21 -4.61
N ASP A 107 17.40 15.33 -4.45
CA ASP A 107 17.96 14.53 -5.55
C ASP A 107 17.15 13.25 -5.84
N SER A 108 16.13 12.96 -5.02
CA SER A 108 15.30 11.75 -5.09
C SER A 108 16.03 10.44 -4.79
N ILE A 109 17.23 10.50 -4.23
CA ILE A 109 18.09 9.37 -3.91
C ILE A 109 18.20 9.26 -2.40
N CYS A 110 18.03 8.05 -1.87
CA CYS A 110 18.39 7.80 -0.47
C CYS A 110 19.92 7.72 -0.38
N ASN A 111 20.54 8.86 -0.08
CA ASN A 111 21.99 9.01 0.02
C ASN A 111 22.53 8.13 1.16
N LYS A 112 23.44 7.19 0.84
CA LYS A 112 24.04 6.25 1.81
C LYS A 112 25.54 6.47 1.97
N ASN A 113 26.07 6.19 3.15
CA ASN A 113 27.52 6.14 3.40
C ASN A 113 28.12 4.83 2.88
N PHE A 114 29.45 4.68 2.99
CA PHE A 114 30.17 3.49 2.50
C PHE A 114 29.72 2.18 3.18
N PHE A 115 29.09 2.25 4.36
CA PHE A 115 28.53 1.12 5.08
C PHE A 115 27.03 0.88 4.78
N GLY A 116 26.45 1.62 3.83
CA GLY A 116 25.05 1.47 3.43
C GLY A 116 24.04 2.15 4.37
N TYR A 117 24.50 2.92 5.35
CA TYR A 117 23.63 3.67 6.27
C TYR A 117 23.17 4.99 5.63
N PRO A 118 21.88 5.36 5.72
CA PRO A 118 21.40 6.63 5.18
C PRO A 118 22.13 7.83 5.80
N LYS A 119 22.56 8.78 4.98
CA LYS A 119 23.16 10.05 5.41
C LYS A 119 22.11 11.05 5.89
N GLU A 120 20.87 10.87 5.44
CA GLU A 120 19.74 11.73 5.72
C GLU A 120 18.77 11.09 6.73
N PRO A 121 17.89 11.88 7.38
CA PRO A 121 16.95 11.36 8.35
C PRO A 121 16.02 10.30 7.77
N PHE A 122 15.75 9.23 8.53
CA PHE A 122 14.88 8.14 8.10
C PHE A 122 14.05 7.56 9.25
N GLY A 123 12.99 6.83 8.94
CA GLY A 123 12.11 6.21 9.92
C GLY A 123 11.41 4.97 9.37
N PHE A 124 10.94 4.12 10.26
CA PHE A 124 10.20 2.91 9.90
C PHE A 124 8.94 2.79 10.76
N SER A 125 7.90 2.14 10.24
CA SER A 125 6.73 1.78 11.04
C SER A 125 7.11 0.93 12.25
N ASN A 126 6.28 1.01 13.30
CA ASN A 126 6.56 0.48 14.65
C ASN A 126 7.80 1.08 15.34
N ASP A 127 8.27 2.24 14.86
CA ASP A 127 9.45 2.96 15.38
C ASP A 127 10.69 2.06 15.55
N VAL A 128 10.84 1.07 14.67
CA VAL A 128 11.97 0.15 14.71
C VAL A 128 13.24 0.92 14.39
N ARG A 129 14.20 0.90 15.32
CA ARG A 129 15.50 1.54 15.16
C ARG A 129 16.51 0.52 14.65
N PRO A 130 16.99 0.64 13.39
CA PRO A 130 18.04 -0.24 12.90
C PRO A 130 19.35 0.03 13.65
N VAL A 131 20.07 -1.05 13.97
CA VAL A 131 21.38 -0.96 14.65
C VAL A 131 22.52 -1.12 13.65
N LEU A 132 22.44 -2.13 12.78
CA LEU A 132 23.48 -2.45 11.79
C LEU A 132 22.94 -2.49 10.35
N SER A 133 21.68 -2.88 10.16
CA SER A 133 21.02 -2.99 8.87
C SER A 133 19.56 -2.57 8.97
N ALA A 134 18.93 -2.35 7.81
CA ALA A 134 17.50 -2.06 7.75
C ALA A 134 16.67 -3.14 8.48
N PRO A 135 15.55 -2.77 9.12
CA PRO A 135 14.74 -3.72 9.85
C PRO A 135 14.11 -4.76 8.93
N SER A 136 13.72 -5.91 9.49
CA SER A 136 12.90 -6.88 8.78
C SER A 136 11.49 -6.34 8.53
N PHE A 137 10.83 -6.82 7.48
CA PHE A 137 9.39 -6.57 7.30
C PHE A 137 8.58 -7.01 8.53
N LYS A 138 8.91 -8.18 9.10
CA LYS A 138 8.19 -8.72 10.28
C LYS A 138 8.22 -7.78 11.49
N SER A 139 9.31 -7.05 11.72
CA SER A 139 9.42 -6.09 12.83
C SER A 139 8.70 -4.77 12.52
N ALA A 140 8.70 -4.35 11.26
CA ALA A 140 8.09 -3.09 10.84
C ALA A 140 6.59 -3.21 10.50
N LYS A 141 6.07 -4.42 10.25
CA LYS A 141 4.71 -4.59 9.72
C LYS A 141 3.61 -4.29 10.74
N PHE A 142 2.46 -3.89 10.23
CA PHE A 142 1.19 -3.73 10.92
C PHE A 142 0.05 -4.19 10.00
N SER A 143 -1.13 -4.44 10.57
CA SER A 143 -2.29 -4.96 9.83
C SER A 143 -3.35 -3.89 9.61
N ILE A 144 -4.01 -3.96 8.45
CA ILE A 144 -5.21 -3.22 8.08
C ILE A 144 -6.32 -4.25 7.77
N PRO A 145 -7.56 -4.08 8.28
CA PRO A 145 -7.90 -3.17 9.38
C PRO A 145 -7.19 -3.57 10.68
N GLY A 146 -7.19 -2.65 11.65
CA GLY A 146 -6.53 -2.83 12.95
C GLY A 146 -5.64 -1.65 13.35
N LYS A 147 -5.35 -0.73 12.40
CA LYS A 147 -4.57 0.47 12.66
C LYS A 147 -4.96 1.59 11.70
N ASP A 148 -5.71 2.58 12.18
CA ASP A 148 -6.19 3.68 11.35
C ASP A 148 -5.24 4.89 11.39
N GLU A 149 -4.37 4.93 12.41
CA GLU A 149 -3.32 5.92 12.58
C GLU A 149 -1.98 5.26 12.95
N ILE A 150 -0.89 5.78 12.40
CA ILE A 150 0.46 5.38 12.79
C ILE A 150 1.36 6.60 12.94
N TYR A 151 2.16 6.58 13.99
CA TYR A 151 3.16 7.60 14.29
C TYR A 151 4.53 7.01 13.96
N ILE A 152 5.34 7.76 13.20
CA ILE A 152 6.69 7.37 12.80
C ILE A 152 7.61 8.52 13.14
N LYS A 153 8.60 8.24 13.98
CA LYS A 153 9.65 9.19 14.31
C LYS A 153 10.79 9.10 13.31
N LEU A 154 11.18 10.23 12.72
CA LEU A 154 12.44 10.32 11.99
C LEU A 154 13.62 10.27 12.96
N ASN A 155 14.56 9.40 12.65
CA ASN A 155 15.81 9.22 13.37
C ASN A 155 16.96 9.72 12.49
N HIS A 156 17.90 10.41 13.14
CA HIS A 156 19.19 10.85 12.63
C HIS A 156 20.11 11.06 13.83
#